data_AF-A0A7K0WSK1-F1
#
_entry.id   AF-A0A7K0WSK1-F1
#
_cell.length_a   1.000
_cell.length_b   1.000
_cell.length_c   1.000
_cell.angle_alpha   90.00
_cell.angle_beta   90.00
_cell.angle_gamma   90.00
#
_symmetry.space_group_name_H-M   'P 1'
#
loop_
_entity.id
_entity.type
_entity.pdbx_description
1 polymer ?
#
loop_
_entity_poly.entity_id
_entity_poly.type
_entity_poly.pdbx_seq_one_letter_code
_entity_poly.pdbx_strand_id
1 'polypeptide(L)'
;MQTQQFQSQRALAAAVAVFSEGVAGSAPSEILSDGLGLIQHQCSADQVTLYSAHQHEVIPLGTSPVEEMPTGACPTDWFPWGFSVAAPERFLFVQNAETLPVALGSSQTLGELGLHSCLHLPILERQQLIGALQLYWSAPQEEWDDSTGQILRSLGRLLLASSTGEESVPYRNPPQGVRPYSSLA
;
A
#
# COMPACT_ATOMS: atom_id res chain seq x y z
N MET A 1 -14.31 25.78 8.23
CA MET A 1 -13.71 24.58 7.61
C MET A 1 -12.19 24.68 7.50
N GLN A 2 -11.60 25.73 6.90
CA GLN A 2 -10.13 25.85 6.74
C GLN A 2 -9.29 25.65 8.02
N THR A 3 -9.73 26.14 9.18
CA THR A 3 -8.97 26.02 10.43
C THR A 3 -8.88 24.58 10.97
N GLN A 4 -9.95 23.79 10.83
CA GLN A 4 -9.96 22.40 11.30
C GLN A 4 -9.08 21.50 10.42
N GLN A 5 -9.17 21.68 9.10
CA GLN A 5 -8.35 20.95 8.12
C GLN A 5 -6.85 21.19 8.34
N PHE A 6 -6.46 22.44 8.57
CA PHE A 6 -5.08 22.79 8.87
C PHE A 6 -4.58 22.21 10.21
N GLN A 7 -5.46 22.13 11.21
CA GLN A 7 -5.14 21.49 12.49
C GLN A 7 -4.94 19.98 12.33
N SER A 8 -5.81 19.29 11.58
CA SER A 8 -5.69 17.86 11.28
C SER A 8 -4.40 17.54 10.52
N GLN A 9 -4.04 18.35 9.53
CA GLN A 9 -2.77 18.19 8.79
C GLN A 9 -1.54 18.33 9.72
N ARG A 10 -1.53 19.33 10.61
CA ARG A 10 -0.42 19.52 11.55
C ARG A 10 -0.32 18.38 12.57
N ALA A 11 -1.47 17.86 13.02
CA ALA A 11 -1.51 16.71 13.90
C ALA A 11 -0.94 15.46 13.21
N LEU A 12 -1.35 15.20 11.96
CA LEU A 12 -0.81 14.11 11.16
C LEU A 12 0.70 14.26 10.94
N ALA A 13 1.16 15.45 10.52
CA ALA A 13 2.59 15.70 10.30
C ALA A 13 3.41 15.47 11.57
N ALA A 14 2.91 15.92 12.74
CA ALA A 14 3.56 15.69 14.01
C ALA A 14 3.58 14.19 14.39
N ALA A 15 2.47 13.48 14.20
CA ALA A 15 2.41 12.05 14.48
C ALA A 15 3.37 11.24 13.59
N VAL A 16 3.46 11.57 12.29
CA VAL A 16 4.41 10.94 11.36
C VAL A 16 5.86 11.25 11.72
N ALA A 17 6.16 12.47 12.17
CA ALA A 17 7.51 12.83 12.63
C ALA A 17 7.91 12.02 13.87
N VAL A 18 7.03 11.96 14.88
CA VAL A 18 7.25 11.16 16.10
C VAL A 18 7.43 9.68 15.77
N PHE A 19 6.59 9.14 14.88
CA PHE A 19 6.73 7.77 14.40
C PHE A 19 8.08 7.55 13.71
N SER A 20 8.45 8.42 12.78
CA SER A 20 9.70 8.29 12.00
C SER A 20 10.96 8.37 12.87
N GLU A 21 10.92 9.14 13.96
CA GLU A 21 12.00 9.18 14.95
C GLU A 21 12.03 7.93 15.83
N GLY A 22 10.87 7.34 16.11
CA GLY A 22 10.69 6.20 17.02
C GLY A 22 10.96 4.82 16.41
N VAL A 23 10.99 4.68 15.09
CA VAL A 23 11.18 3.37 14.40
C VAL A 23 12.63 2.84 14.44
N ALA A 24 13.58 3.59 15.00
CA ALA A 24 14.97 3.16 15.08
C ALA A 24 15.13 1.91 15.96
N GLY A 25 15.52 0.80 15.35
CA GLY A 25 15.74 -0.48 16.04
C GLY A 25 14.50 -1.39 16.12
N SER A 26 13.35 -0.96 15.60
CA SER A 26 12.15 -1.79 15.44
C SER A 26 12.31 -2.79 14.29
N ALA A 27 11.61 -3.93 14.38
CA ALA A 27 11.59 -4.90 13.29
C ALA A 27 10.80 -4.37 12.07
N PRO A 28 11.14 -4.73 10.82
CA PRO A 28 10.41 -4.31 9.63
C PRO A 28 8.89 -4.54 9.69
N SER A 29 8.47 -5.68 10.24
CA SER A 29 7.05 -6.03 10.40
C SER A 29 6.32 -5.16 11.42
N GLU A 30 6.99 -4.77 12.52
CA GLU A 30 6.45 -3.84 13.52
C GLU A 30 6.29 -2.45 12.91
N ILE A 31 7.32 -1.97 12.21
CA ILE A 31 7.29 -0.67 11.51
C ILE A 31 6.12 -0.64 10.52
N LEU A 32 5.95 -1.70 9.73
CA LEU A 32 4.86 -1.80 8.77
C LEU A 32 3.49 -1.79 9.46
N SER A 33 3.29 -2.64 10.47
CA SER A 33 2.04 -2.75 11.22
C SER A 33 1.67 -1.42 11.89
N ASP A 34 2.59 -0.83 12.65
CA ASP A 34 2.36 0.42 13.38
C ASP A 34 2.14 1.59 12.41
N GLY A 35 2.89 1.63 11.31
CA GLY A 35 2.73 2.64 10.28
C GLY A 35 1.38 2.57 9.58
N LEU A 36 0.92 1.37 9.22
CA LEU A 36 -0.42 1.17 8.64
C LEU A 36 -1.52 1.52 9.64
N GLY A 37 -1.38 1.13 10.91
CA GLY A 37 -2.31 1.49 11.98
C GLY A 37 -2.38 3.01 12.21
N LEU A 38 -1.24 3.70 12.12
CA LEU A 38 -1.19 5.16 12.18
C LEU A 38 -1.97 5.79 11.01
N ILE A 39 -1.74 5.33 9.77
CA ILE A 39 -2.46 5.85 8.59
C ILE A 39 -3.96 5.62 8.75
N GLN A 40 -4.35 4.40 9.13
CA GLN A 40 -5.73 4.01 9.34
C GLN A 40 -6.42 4.96 10.33
N HIS A 41 -5.82 5.13 11.51
CA HIS A 41 -6.35 6.00 12.56
C HIS A 41 -6.47 7.46 12.10
N GLN A 42 -5.42 8.01 11.48
CA GLN A 42 -5.39 9.42 11.07
C GLN A 42 -6.36 9.73 9.93
N CYS A 43 -6.65 8.76 9.07
CA CYS A 43 -7.60 8.91 7.97
C CYS A 43 -9.02 8.45 8.35
N SER A 44 -9.21 7.92 9.56
CA SER A 44 -10.44 7.24 9.96
C SER A 44 -10.88 6.20 8.92
N ALA A 45 -9.92 5.54 8.28
CA ALA A 45 -10.17 4.51 7.29
C ALA A 45 -10.52 3.21 8.00
N ASP A 46 -11.46 2.46 7.44
CA ASP A 46 -11.78 1.13 7.95
C ASP A 46 -10.68 0.14 7.58
N GLN A 47 -10.06 0.32 6.41
CA GLN A 47 -8.94 -0.49 5.97
C GLN A 47 -7.90 0.33 5.20
N VAL A 48 -6.62 -0.04 5.37
CA VAL A 48 -5.48 0.52 4.64
C VAL A 48 -4.58 -0.61 4.17
N THR A 49 -4.23 -0.64 2.88
CA THR A 49 -3.26 -1.57 2.31
C THR A 49 -2.11 -0.82 1.68
N LEU A 50 -0.87 -1.24 1.98
CA LEU A 50 0.32 -0.80 1.28
C LEU A 50 0.71 -1.83 0.23
N TYR A 51 1.00 -1.37 -0.98
CA TYR A 51 1.50 -2.18 -2.07
C TYR A 51 2.91 -1.74 -2.49
N SER A 52 3.75 -2.71 -2.83
CA SER A 52 4.99 -2.54 -3.59
C SER A 52 4.70 -2.69 -5.09
N ALA A 53 5.27 -1.81 -5.91
CA ALA A 53 5.16 -1.91 -7.36
C ALA A 53 6.46 -2.45 -7.96
N HIS A 54 6.34 -3.53 -8.73
CA HIS A 54 7.38 -4.10 -9.56
C HIS A 54 7.04 -3.84 -11.04
N GLN A 55 7.93 -4.25 -11.95
CA GLN A 55 7.85 -3.85 -13.37
C GLN A 55 6.50 -4.19 -14.04
N HIS A 56 5.85 -5.29 -13.64
CA HIS A 56 4.60 -5.74 -14.25
C HIS A 56 3.49 -6.03 -13.23
N GLU A 57 3.81 -6.06 -11.95
CA GLU A 57 2.90 -6.48 -10.90
C GLU A 57 2.99 -5.55 -9.69
N VAL A 58 1.91 -5.53 -8.93
CA VAL A 58 1.76 -4.79 -7.69
C VAL A 58 1.42 -5.80 -6.60
N ILE A 59 2.23 -5.84 -5.54
CA ILE A 59 2.18 -6.86 -4.48
C ILE A 59 1.79 -6.18 -3.16
N PRO A 60 0.77 -6.66 -2.45
CA PRO A 60 0.44 -6.14 -1.13
C PRO A 60 1.53 -6.53 -0.14
N LEU A 61 2.02 -5.56 0.62
CA LEU A 61 3.02 -5.76 1.67
C LEU A 61 2.37 -5.95 3.05
N GLY A 62 1.22 -5.31 3.27
CA GLY A 62 0.48 -5.40 4.52
C GLY A 62 -0.82 -4.61 4.49
N THR A 63 -1.73 -4.98 5.38
CA THR A 63 -3.06 -4.38 5.53
C THR A 63 -3.36 -4.14 7.02
N SER A 64 -4.03 -3.02 7.33
CA SER A 64 -4.57 -2.72 8.67
C SER A 64 -6.06 -2.38 8.57
N PRO A 65 -6.95 -3.08 9.31
CA PRO A 65 -6.67 -4.26 10.10
C PRO A 65 -6.31 -5.45 9.20
N VAL A 66 -5.72 -6.50 9.74
CA VAL A 66 -5.24 -7.68 8.99
C VAL A 66 -6.38 -8.51 8.36
N GLU A 67 -7.65 -8.15 8.58
CA GLU A 67 -8.80 -8.88 8.01
C GLU A 67 -8.80 -8.92 6.46
N GLU A 68 -9.21 -10.09 5.95
CA GLU A 68 -9.01 -10.55 4.58
C GLU A 68 -9.88 -9.80 3.55
N MET A 69 -9.44 -8.62 3.11
CA MET A 69 -9.64 -8.33 1.69
C MET A 69 -8.73 -9.29 0.91
N PRO A 70 -9.20 -9.97 -0.15
CA PRO A 70 -8.37 -10.76 -1.06
C PRO A 70 -7.42 -9.82 -1.82
N THR A 71 -6.41 -9.34 -1.10
CA THR A 71 -5.31 -8.53 -1.59
C THR A 71 -4.28 -9.51 -2.13
N GLY A 72 -4.46 -9.87 -3.40
CA GLY A 72 -3.48 -10.64 -4.16
C GLY A 72 -2.55 -9.71 -4.94
N ALA A 73 -1.42 -10.26 -5.40
CA ALA A 73 -0.65 -9.60 -6.44
C ALA A 73 -1.53 -9.40 -7.68
N CYS A 74 -1.42 -8.23 -8.32
CA CYS A 74 -2.18 -7.93 -9.52
C CYS A 74 -1.33 -7.21 -10.58
N PRO A 75 -1.66 -7.34 -11.87
CA PRO A 75 -0.99 -6.62 -12.94
C PRO A 75 -1.06 -5.09 -12.78
N THR A 76 0.03 -4.41 -13.10
CA THR A 76 0.10 -2.93 -13.10
C THR A 76 -0.90 -2.25 -14.05
N ASP A 77 -1.28 -2.92 -15.13
CA ASP A 77 -2.28 -2.45 -16.11
C ASP A 77 -3.73 -2.69 -15.66
N TRP A 78 -3.94 -3.38 -14.55
CA TRP A 78 -5.21 -3.46 -13.85
C TRP A 78 -5.22 -2.57 -12.60
N PHE A 79 -4.12 -2.44 -11.89
CA PHE A 79 -4.06 -1.67 -10.65
C PHE A 79 -4.44 -0.18 -10.87
N PRO A 80 -5.25 0.47 -9.99
CA PRO A 80 -5.82 -0.08 -8.76
C PRO A 80 -7.12 -0.89 -8.91
N TRP A 81 -7.97 -0.61 -9.91
CA TRP A 81 -9.29 -1.27 -10.09
C TRP A 81 -9.76 -1.28 -11.56
N GLY A 82 -8.84 -1.53 -12.49
CA GLY A 82 -9.03 -1.41 -13.94
C GLY A 82 -8.90 0.03 -14.48
N PHE A 83 -8.60 1.00 -13.62
CA PHE A 83 -8.42 2.41 -13.98
C PHE A 83 -6.99 2.74 -14.44
N SER A 84 -6.20 1.78 -14.93
CA SER A 84 -4.81 2.01 -15.33
C SER A 84 -4.64 3.14 -16.35
N VAL A 85 -5.63 3.32 -17.24
CA VAL A 85 -5.67 4.41 -18.23
C VAL A 85 -5.69 5.79 -17.55
N ALA A 86 -6.23 5.90 -16.34
CA ALA A 86 -6.25 7.15 -15.60
C ALA A 86 -4.88 7.53 -15.03
N ALA A 87 -3.98 6.54 -14.82
CA ALA A 87 -2.61 6.69 -14.32
C ALA A 87 -2.40 7.91 -13.39
N PRO A 88 -3.16 8.01 -12.28
CA PRO A 88 -3.16 9.21 -11.47
C PRO A 88 -1.76 9.45 -10.91
N GLU A 89 -1.23 10.67 -11.03
CA GLU A 89 0.05 11.03 -10.39
C GLU A 89 -0.15 11.48 -8.94
N ARG A 90 -1.34 12.02 -8.63
CA ARG A 90 -1.71 12.53 -7.32
C ARG A 90 -2.49 11.49 -6.55
N PHE A 91 -3.77 11.30 -6.87
CA PHE A 91 -4.61 10.31 -6.24
C PHE A 91 -5.81 10.01 -7.14
N LEU A 92 -6.48 8.89 -6.88
CA LEU A 92 -7.80 8.58 -7.40
C LEU A 92 -8.72 8.33 -6.22
N PHE A 93 -9.73 9.18 -6.07
CA PHE A 93 -10.75 9.06 -5.03
C PHE A 93 -12.08 8.65 -5.67
N VAL A 94 -12.70 7.61 -5.14
CA VAL A 94 -13.99 7.09 -5.62
C VAL A 94 -14.99 7.16 -4.47
N GLN A 95 -15.93 8.10 -4.57
CA GLN A 95 -16.98 8.32 -3.57
C GLN A 95 -17.98 7.16 -3.51
N ASN A 96 -18.31 6.56 -4.66
CA ASN A 96 -19.27 5.48 -4.82
C ASN A 96 -18.55 4.22 -5.31
N ALA A 97 -17.73 3.65 -4.43
CA ALA A 97 -16.82 2.54 -4.73
C ALA A 97 -17.52 1.16 -4.72
N GLU A 98 -18.79 1.09 -4.35
CA GLU A 98 -19.53 -0.16 -4.10
C GLU A 98 -19.52 -1.14 -5.28
N THR A 99 -19.43 -0.63 -6.51
CA THR A 99 -19.43 -1.45 -7.74
C THR A 99 -18.04 -1.86 -8.19
N LEU A 100 -16.99 -1.38 -7.53
CA LEU A 100 -15.62 -1.73 -7.89
C LEU A 100 -15.32 -3.18 -7.50
N PRO A 101 -14.57 -3.92 -8.32
CA PRO A 101 -14.15 -5.26 -7.98
C PRO A 101 -13.15 -5.24 -6.82
N VAL A 102 -13.25 -6.22 -5.93
CA VAL A 102 -12.29 -6.38 -4.82
C VAL A 102 -10.91 -6.82 -5.34
N ALA A 103 -10.90 -7.66 -6.37
CA ALA A 103 -9.68 -8.22 -6.97
C ALA A 103 -9.88 -8.53 -8.46
N LEU A 104 -8.78 -8.64 -9.21
CA LEU A 104 -8.81 -9.03 -10.62
C LEU A 104 -9.48 -10.40 -10.79
N GLY A 105 -10.48 -10.48 -11.68
CA GLY A 105 -11.20 -11.72 -11.97
C GLY A 105 -12.21 -12.15 -10.90
N SER A 106 -12.35 -11.40 -9.80
CA SER A 106 -13.40 -11.60 -8.81
C SER A 106 -14.73 -11.02 -9.29
N SER A 107 -15.83 -11.73 -9.03
CA SER A 107 -17.18 -11.16 -9.13
C SER A 107 -17.59 -10.40 -7.87
N GLN A 108 -16.80 -10.51 -6.79
CA GLN A 108 -17.07 -9.83 -5.54
C GLN A 108 -16.76 -8.34 -5.66
N THR A 109 -17.61 -7.50 -5.07
CA THR A 109 -17.46 -6.05 -5.10
C THR A 109 -17.12 -5.46 -3.74
N LEU A 110 -16.57 -4.24 -3.71
CA LEU A 110 -16.31 -3.52 -2.47
C LEU A 110 -17.59 -3.29 -1.65
N GLY A 111 -18.74 -3.07 -2.31
CA GLY A 111 -20.03 -2.88 -1.64
C GLY A 111 -20.52 -4.12 -0.90
N GLU A 112 -20.21 -5.32 -1.40
CA GLU A 112 -20.50 -6.58 -0.71
C GLU A 112 -19.66 -6.77 0.56
N LEU A 113 -18.53 -6.06 0.68
CA LEU A 113 -17.72 -5.96 1.89
C LEU A 113 -18.15 -4.80 2.79
N GLY A 114 -19.21 -4.07 2.44
CA GLY A 114 -19.68 -2.89 3.16
C GLY A 114 -18.79 -1.66 2.98
N LEU A 115 -18.00 -1.60 1.91
CA LEU A 115 -17.13 -0.47 1.59
C LEU A 115 -17.81 0.45 0.55
N HIS A 116 -17.93 1.72 0.91
CA HIS A 116 -18.68 2.71 0.13
C HIS A 116 -17.78 3.68 -0.61
N SER A 117 -16.60 4.00 -0.06
CA SER A 117 -15.65 4.91 -0.69
C SER A 117 -14.23 4.36 -0.61
N CYS A 118 -13.39 4.70 -1.58
CA CYS A 118 -11.98 4.31 -1.57
C CYS A 118 -11.06 5.39 -2.13
N LEU A 119 -9.79 5.32 -1.75
CA LEU A 119 -8.72 6.18 -2.21
C LEU A 119 -7.55 5.33 -2.67
N HIS A 120 -7.05 5.60 -3.86
CA HIS A 120 -5.76 5.15 -4.32
C HIS A 120 -4.77 6.31 -4.31
N LEU A 121 -3.69 6.15 -3.55
CA LEU A 121 -2.63 7.13 -3.38
C LEU A 121 -1.30 6.55 -3.89
N PRO A 122 -0.91 6.82 -5.15
CA PRO A 122 0.34 6.35 -5.72
C PRO A 122 1.55 6.96 -5.01
N ILE A 123 2.59 6.14 -4.85
CA ILE A 123 3.89 6.54 -4.31
C ILE A 123 4.90 6.48 -5.46
N LEU A 124 5.32 7.67 -5.88
CA LEU A 124 6.28 7.84 -6.97
C LEU A 124 7.66 8.18 -6.41
N GLU A 125 8.70 7.62 -7.02
CA GLU A 125 10.09 8.05 -6.88
C GLU A 125 10.65 8.34 -8.28
N ARG A 126 11.15 9.57 -8.50
CA ARG A 126 11.67 10.00 -9.81
C ARG A 126 10.70 9.71 -10.98
N GLN A 127 9.41 9.96 -10.78
CA GLN A 127 8.31 9.67 -11.72
C GLN A 127 8.04 8.18 -12.00
N GLN A 128 8.67 7.27 -11.26
CA GLN A 128 8.39 5.84 -11.33
C GLN A 128 7.50 5.43 -10.15
N LEU A 129 6.46 4.65 -10.42
CA LEU A 129 5.64 4.03 -9.39
C LEU A 129 6.47 2.98 -8.64
N ILE A 130 6.66 3.19 -7.34
CA ILE A 130 7.36 2.24 -6.45
C ILE A 130 6.39 1.54 -5.49
N GLY A 131 5.16 2.04 -5.38
CA GLY A 131 4.11 1.45 -4.55
C GLY A 131 2.88 2.32 -4.48
N ALA A 132 1.92 1.95 -3.65
CA ALA A 132 0.73 2.75 -3.41
C ALA A 132 0.09 2.44 -2.06
N LEU A 133 -0.59 3.42 -1.50
CA LEU A 133 -1.55 3.23 -0.41
C LEU A 133 -2.95 3.13 -1.00
N GLN A 134 -3.72 2.13 -0.57
CA GLN A 134 -5.16 2.07 -0.78
C GLN A 134 -5.86 2.20 0.56
N LEU A 135 -6.85 3.10 0.63
CA LEU A 135 -7.68 3.30 1.81
C LEU A 135 -9.13 3.03 1.45
N TYR A 136 -9.87 2.46 2.39
CA TYR A 136 -11.27 2.08 2.23
C TYR A 136 -12.09 2.55 3.42
N TRP A 137 -13.31 2.99 3.14
CA TRP A 137 -14.27 3.44 4.16
C TRP A 137 -15.63 2.76 3.99
N SER A 138 -16.17 2.29 5.10
CA SER A 138 -17.55 1.83 5.27
C SER A 138 -18.52 3.00 5.45
N ALA A 139 -18.06 4.12 6.00
CA ALA A 139 -18.81 5.36 5.95
C ALA A 139 -18.54 6.08 4.62
N PRO A 140 -19.58 6.50 3.86
CA PRO A 140 -19.40 7.28 2.65
C PRO A 140 -18.55 8.53 2.90
N GLN A 141 -17.53 8.73 2.09
CA GLN A 141 -16.67 9.92 2.12
C GLN A 141 -17.11 10.89 1.02
N GLU A 142 -17.35 12.15 1.38
CA GLU A 142 -17.78 13.18 0.42
C GLU A 142 -16.59 13.81 -0.32
N GLU A 143 -15.43 13.93 0.31
CA GLU A 143 -14.28 14.59 -0.29
C GLU A 143 -12.95 14.03 0.21
N TRP A 144 -11.92 14.22 -0.61
CA TRP A 144 -10.53 13.97 -0.25
C TRP A 144 -9.67 15.18 -0.61
N ASP A 145 -8.81 15.60 0.32
CA ASP A 145 -7.83 16.66 0.10
C ASP A 145 -6.40 16.11 -0.03
N ASP A 146 -5.70 16.55 -1.06
CA ASP A 146 -4.33 16.11 -1.39
C ASP A 146 -3.28 16.60 -0.39
N SER A 147 -3.59 17.60 0.45
CA SER A 147 -2.66 18.06 1.49
C SER A 147 -2.20 16.91 2.39
N THR A 148 -3.13 16.02 2.73
CA THR A 148 -2.90 14.85 3.58
C THR A 148 -2.11 13.81 2.79
N GLY A 149 -2.41 13.69 1.50
CA GLY A 149 -1.73 12.78 0.58
C GLY A 149 -0.21 12.97 0.55
N GLN A 150 0.32 14.19 0.67
CA GLN A 150 1.77 14.40 0.69
C GLN A 150 2.45 13.78 1.92
N ILE A 151 1.86 13.95 3.11
CA ILE A 151 2.38 13.37 4.35
C ILE A 151 2.28 11.85 4.31
N LEU A 152 1.14 11.32 3.85
CA LEU A 152 0.92 9.89 3.71
C LEU A 152 1.88 9.24 2.71
N ARG A 153 2.18 9.88 1.57
CA ARG A 153 3.20 9.38 0.63
C ARG A 153 4.59 9.33 1.26
N SER A 154 4.95 10.29 2.12
CA SER A 154 6.23 10.27 2.82
C SER A 154 6.31 9.12 3.82
N LEU A 155 5.24 8.87 4.58
CA LEU A 155 5.16 7.69 5.44
C LEU A 155 5.19 6.40 4.62
N GLY A 156 4.40 6.30 3.55
CA GLY A 156 4.39 5.13 2.66
C GLY A 156 5.76 4.81 2.06
N ARG A 157 6.56 5.81 1.67
CA ARG A 157 7.96 5.61 1.25
C ARG A 157 8.83 5.02 2.35
N LEU A 158 8.67 5.47 3.59
CA LEU A 158 9.40 4.91 4.73
C LEU A 158 9.01 3.45 4.94
N LEU A 159 7.72 3.12 4.90
CA LEU A 159 7.24 1.74 5.06
C LEU A 159 7.73 0.81 3.93
N LEU A 160 7.77 1.31 2.68
CA LEU A 160 8.36 0.59 1.55
C LEU A 160 9.87 0.34 1.77
N ALA A 161 10.61 1.35 2.21
CA ALA A 161 12.04 1.22 2.47
C ALA A 161 12.32 0.22 3.59
N SER A 162 11.52 0.21 4.66
CA SER A 162 11.68 -0.72 5.79
C SER A 162 11.41 -2.19 5.41
N SER A 163 10.51 -2.44 4.45
CA SER A 163 10.15 -3.80 4.01
C SER A 163 11.13 -4.39 2.98
N THR A 164 11.75 -3.56 2.15
CA THR A 164 12.80 -4.01 1.19
C THR A 164 14.12 -4.45 1.85
N GLY A 165 14.31 -4.18 3.14
CA GLY A 165 15.50 -4.58 3.89
C GLY A 165 15.65 -6.09 4.12
N GLU A 166 14.60 -6.88 3.92
CA GLU A 166 14.64 -8.35 4.06
C GLU A 166 15.04 -9.09 2.76
N GLU A 167 15.14 -8.39 1.63
CA GLU A 167 15.39 -8.97 0.30
C GLU A 167 16.88 -9.10 -0.09
N SER A 168 17.79 -9.19 0.90
CA SER A 168 19.23 -9.41 0.65
C SER A 168 19.77 -10.69 1.28
N VAL A 169 19.15 -11.83 0.96
CA VAL A 169 19.89 -13.09 0.86
C VAL A 169 20.06 -13.40 -0.62
N PRO A 170 21.20 -13.08 -1.26
CA PRO A 170 21.46 -13.58 -2.58
C PRO A 170 21.47 -15.10 -2.50
N TYR A 171 20.64 -15.73 -3.33
CA TYR A 171 20.69 -17.17 -3.60
C TYR A 171 22.16 -17.58 -3.75
N ARG A 172 22.72 -18.24 -2.74
CA ARG A 172 24.05 -18.87 -2.86
C ARG A 172 23.90 -19.90 -3.96
N ASN A 173 24.57 -19.67 -5.07
CA ASN A 173 24.78 -20.69 -6.10
C ASN A 173 25.07 -22.03 -5.42
N PRO A 174 24.37 -23.12 -5.77
CA PRO A 174 24.82 -24.44 -5.36
C PRO A 174 26.24 -24.65 -5.90
N PRO A 175 27.14 -25.29 -5.15
CA PRO A 175 28.52 -25.46 -5.58
C PRO A 175 28.56 -26.19 -6.91
N GLN A 176 29.06 -25.49 -7.94
CA GLN A 176 29.39 -26.10 -9.21
C GLN A 176 30.53 -27.09 -8.99
N GLY A 177 30.22 -28.38 -9.20
CA GLY A 177 31.20 -29.39 -9.55
C GLY A 177 31.39 -30.51 -8.53
N VAL A 178 30.65 -31.61 -8.73
CA VAL A 178 31.27 -32.94 -8.89
C VAL A 178 30.52 -33.68 -10.01
N ARG A 179 31.31 -34.34 -10.86
CA ARG A 179 31.06 -34.82 -12.23
C ARG A 179 30.07 -36.00 -12.39
N PRO A 180 29.64 -36.29 -13.64
CA PRO A 180 28.73 -37.39 -13.95
C PRO A 180 29.41 -38.75 -13.74
N TYR A 181 28.70 -39.71 -13.16
CA TYR A 181 29.03 -41.12 -13.35
C TYR A 181 28.18 -41.68 -14.48
N SER A 182 28.87 -41.94 -15.58
CA SER A 182 28.43 -42.78 -16.69
C SER A 182 28.17 -44.21 -16.21
N SER A 183 27.09 -44.80 -16.73
CA SER A 183 26.89 -46.21 -17.15
C SER A 183 27.58 -47.35 -16.38
N LEU A 184 26.76 -48.32 -15.93
CA LEU A 184 26.94 -49.80 -15.89
C LEU A 184 25.88 -50.33 -14.89
N ALA A 185 25.00 -51.29 -15.13
CA ALA A 185 24.75 -52.28 -16.19
C ALA A 185 23.23 -52.54 -16.25
#